data_AF-A0A524LZW2-F1
#
_entry.id   AF-A0A524LZW2-F1
#
_cell.length_a   1.000
_cell.length_b   1.000
_cell.length_c   1.000
_cell.angle_alpha   90.00
_cell.angle_beta   90.00
_cell.angle_gamma   90.00
#
_symmetry.space_group_name_H-M   'P 1'
#
loop_
_entity.id
_entity.type
_entity.pdbx_description
1 polymer ?
#
loop_
_entity_poly.entity_id
_entity_poly.type
_entity_poly.pdbx_seq_one_letter_code
_entity_poly.pdbx_strand_id
1 'polypeptide(L)' 'MKLKVFRFDRENGEPHYDTFEIEPPAGMTVLSALFKIQEELDDSLAFRYSCRGAVCGSC' A
#
# COMPACT_ATOMS: atom_id res chain seq x y z
N MET A 1 -10.08 7.41 -5.87
CA MET A 1 -9.98 5.93 -5.71
C MET A 1 -9.90 5.61 -4.23
N LYS A 2 -10.60 4.58 -3.76
CA LYS A 2 -10.53 4.14 -2.35
C LYS A 2 -9.78 2.81 -2.28
N LEU A 3 -8.72 2.75 -1.48
CA LEU A 3 -7.95 1.53 -1.22
C LEU A 3 -8.27 1.04 0.18
N LYS A 4 -8.79 -0.18 0.27
CA LYS A 4 -9.00 -0.88 1.55
C LYS A 4 -7.80 -1.79 1.79
N VAL A 5 -7.04 -1.52 2.85
CA VAL A 5 -5.75 -2.17 3.13
C VAL A 5 -5.87 -2.95 4.44
N PHE A 6 -5.53 -4.23 4.41
CA PHE A 6 -5.47 -5.04 5.62
C PHE A 6 -4.21 -4.70 6.42
N ARG A 7 -4.37 -4.55 7.73
CA ARG A 7 -3.29 -4.19 8.66
C ARG A 7 -3.22 -5.20 9.78
N PHE A 8 -1.98 -5.57 10.13
CA PHE A 8 -1.70 -6.39 11.27
C PHE A 8 -0.27 -6.14 11.76
N ASP A 9 -0.15 -5.79 13.03
CA ASP A 9 1.11 -5.72 13.77
C ASP A 9 1.04 -6.74 14.92
N ARG A 10 2.01 -7.65 14.98
CA ARG A 10 2.07 -8.72 15.99
C ARG A 10 2.29 -8.19 17.40
N GLU A 11 2.90 -7.02 17.54
CA GLU A 11 3.23 -6.44 18.85
C GLU A 11 2.10 -5.55 19.38
N ASN A 12 1.40 -4.84 18.48
CA ASN A 12 0.59 -3.69 18.88
C ASN A 12 -0.90 -3.75 18.50
N GLY A 13 -1.42 -4.80 17.85
CA GLY A 13 -2.83 -4.74 17.46
C GLY A 13 -3.54 -5.99 16.97
N GLU A 14 -4.87 -5.89 16.99
CA GLU A 14 -5.77 -6.81 16.32
C GLU A 14 -5.77 -6.56 14.80
N PRO A 15 -5.97 -7.61 13.98
CA PRO A 15 -6.13 -7.45 12.54
C PRO A 15 -7.30 -6.54 12.20
N HIS A 16 -7.07 -5.55 11.35
CA HIS A 16 -8.11 -4.59 10.93
C HIS A 16 -7.91 -4.17 9.48
N TYR A 17 -8.83 -3.33 8.99
CA TYR A 17 -8.74 -2.72 7.67
C TYR A 17 -8.75 -1.21 7.79
N ASP A 18 -7.78 -0.58 7.14
CA ASP A 18 -7.76 0.85 6.91
C ASP A 18 -8.29 1.16 5.52
N THR A 19 -8.84 2.37 5.34
CA THR A 19 -9.28 2.85 4.03
C THR A 19 -8.62 4.18 3.72
N PHE A 20 -7.88 4.22 2.61
CA PHE A 20 -7.20 5.40 2.13
C PHE A 20 -7.89 5.93 0.86
N GLU A 21 -8.16 7.23 0.83
CA GLU A 21 -8.67 7.91 -0.35
C GLU A 21 -7.52 8.60 -1.07
N ILE A 22 -7.36 8.30 -2.36
CA ILE A 22 -6.31 8.86 -3.20
C ILE A 22 -6.88 9.26 -4.56
N GLU A 23 -6.37 10.34 -5.12
CA GLU A 23 -6.66 10.78 -6.48
C GLU A 23 -5.61 10.19 -7.44
N PRO A 24 -5.95 9.17 -8.25
CA PRO A 24 -4.97 8.56 -9.14
C PRO A 24 -4.84 9.37 -10.44
N PRO A 25 -3.63 9.79 -10.83
CA PRO A 25 -3.39 10.19 -12.21
C PRO A 25 -3.54 8.98 -13.16
N ALA A 26 -3.72 9.26 -14.44
CA ALA A 26 -3.80 8.22 -15.47
C ALA A 26 -2.54 7.33 -15.45
N GLY A 27 -2.73 6.01 -15.46
CA GLY A 27 -1.64 5.04 -15.43
C GLY A 27 -1.04 4.76 -14.04
N MET A 28 -1.58 5.33 -12.96
CA MET A 28 -1.17 4.97 -11.61
C MET A 28 -1.41 3.48 -11.34
N THR A 29 -0.38 2.78 -10.87
CA THR A 29 -0.45 1.38 -10.45
C THR A 29 -0.81 1.27 -8.97
N VAL A 30 -1.27 0.08 -8.54
CA VAL A 30 -1.47 -0.21 -7.11
C VAL A 30 -0.17 -0.03 -6.33
N LEU A 31 0.97 -0.45 -6.88
CA LEU A 31 2.27 -0.28 -6.22
C LEU A 31 2.62 1.20 -5.99
N SER A 32 2.45 2.05 -6.98
CA SER A 32 2.66 3.51 -6.81
C SER A 32 1.68 4.14 -5.83
N ALA A 33 0.45 3.64 -5.76
CA ALA A 33 -0.52 4.09 -4.76
C ALA A 33 -0.11 3.69 -3.34
N LEU A 34 0.44 2.48 -3.13
CA LEU A 34 0.97 2.04 -1.84
C LEU A 34 2.17 2.89 -1.40
N PHE A 35 3.07 3.25 -2.33
CA PHE A 35 4.15 4.21 -2.03
C PHE A 35 3.61 5.58 -1.63
N LYS A 36 2.64 6.13 -2.37
CA LYS A 36 2.01 7.41 -2.02
C LYS A 36 1.40 7.38 -0.61
N ILE A 37 0.72 6.29 -0.26
CA ILE A 37 0.18 6.12 1.10
C ILE A 37 1.33 6.11 2.12
N GLN A 38 2.37 5.30 1.88
CA GLN A 38 3.51 5.20 2.80
C GLN A 38 4.27 6.52 3.00
N GLU A 39 4.47 7.26 1.92
CA GLU A 39 5.30 8.48 1.94
C GLU A 39 4.52 9.71 2.44
N GLU A 40 3.22 9.79 2.19
CA GLU A 40 2.43 11.01 2.43
C GLU A 40 1.34 10.87 3.50
N LEU A 41 0.85 9.66 3.78
CA LEU A 41 -0.34 9.44 4.63
C LEU A 41 -0.05 8.62 5.88
N ASP A 42 0.68 7.52 5.76
CA ASP A 42 0.98 6.59 6.85
C ASP A 42 2.26 5.80 6.59
N ASP A 43 3.36 6.21 7.23
CA ASP A 43 4.69 5.62 7.11
C ASP A 43 4.81 4.23 7.75
N SER A 44 3.83 3.80 8.54
CA SER A 44 3.79 2.47 9.14
C SER A 44 3.29 1.38 8.18
N LEU A 45 2.80 1.76 7.00
CA LEU A 45 2.33 0.81 6.00
C LEU A 45 3.49 -0.05 5.47
N ALA A 46 3.38 -1.36 5.62
CA ALA A 46 4.37 -2.32 5.14
C ALA A 46 3.85 -3.16 3.98
N PHE A 47 4.64 -3.27 2.91
CA PHE A 47 4.39 -4.15 1.77
C PHE A 47 5.69 -4.57 1.10
N ARG A 48 5.67 -5.71 0.40
CA ARG A 48 6.84 -6.24 -0.31
C ARG A 48 6.86 -5.74 -1.75
N TYR A 49 8.02 -5.30 -2.22
CA TYR A 49 8.23 -4.93 -3.62
C TYR A 49 9.68 -5.15 -4.05
N SER A 50 9.93 -5.21 -5.36
CA SER A 50 11.29 -5.25 -5.92
C SER A 50 11.33 -4.68 -7.36
N CYS A 51 11.05 -5.50 -8.38
CA CYS A 51 11.36 -5.17 -9.78
C CYS A 51 10.50 -4.04 -10.41
N ARG A 52 9.30 -3.77 -9.87
CA ARG A 52 8.31 -2.81 -10.42
C ARG A 52 7.89 -3.02 -11.89
N GLY A 53 8.30 -4.11 -12.53
CA GLY A 53 8.03 -4.43 -13.94
C GLY A 53 7.37 -5.80 -14.16
N ALA A 54 6.73 -6.36 -13.13
CA ALA A 54 6.00 -7.64 -13.18
C ALA A 54 6.84 -8.88 -13.58
N VAL A 55 8.15 -8.89 -13.29
CA VAL A 55 9.04 -10.02 -13.63
C VAL A 55 9.45 -10.88 -12.43
N CYS A 56 9.50 -10.31 -11.22
CA CYS A 56 10.09 -11.00 -10.05
C CYS A 56 9.08 -11.69 -9.11
N GLY A 57 7.78 -11.45 -9.28
CA GLY A 57 6.74 -11.99 -8.39
C GLY A 57 6.80 -11.50 -6.94
N SER A 58 7.48 -10.38 -6.68
CA SER A 58 7.59 -9.82 -5.32
C SER A 58 6.36 -9.00 -4.89
N CYS A 59 5.57 -8.52 -5.85
CA CYS A 59 4.34 -7.75 -5.67
C CYS A 59 3.38 -8.08 -6.82
#